data_AF-A0A6B2L0M4-F1
#
_entry.id   AF-A0A6B2L0M4-F1
#
_cell.length_a   1.000
_cell.length_b   1.000
_cell.length_c   1.000
_cell.angle_alpha   90.00
_cell.angle_beta   90.00
_cell.angle_gamma   90.00
#
_symmetry.space_group_name_H-M   'P 1'
#
loop_
_entity.id
_entity.type
_entity.pdbx_description
1 polymer ?
#
loop_
_entity_poly.entity_id
_entity_poly.type
_entity_poly.pdbx_seq_one_letter_code
_entity_poly.pdbx_strand_id
1 'polypeptide(L)'
;MTTTDSTPKPESTVQPSLDASLTYLAKHLSEDLSLHFSIDRASKKCRTPRRNRDIETALKHFAELSEWSSKVVSYLRGIIAVPSGHSLATSSIHGANIFVPVLPYFEKISTAPQGDGQGAKGLIVSLGKVRESPVLHVGDLYVFLQEHKRSLKSTIDSFGGLFKNDNFLINKTTARVVAVLENAKEISSYLRSSIEYIEHMLFEQLLTAIGKELTPLDFKNYMSYHYRRLFNDLYAPRPFCYPIRRPDHDPEGLISIESLPKDGGLPEPIYTQLRYSSSGAPMKFPISAGTNVTFEGERFVHGCILHSFQGDSGANFQLNVRARQFSTFLVLLGRIPAKDTFDPSHAFLVKNRDDIKIPLNLETIPTPKQFKDAIESLSPEQQRFAKAYRGMQLSSTLFGIVVLQLKPQLEKLMRLPEDALTKEIRLSEELFELFLEYQIPSDLLSFGGPENASGAEKLAAVKLNAYKINDMIYEEKKRELEKKLEEERMRRLEEERKRLEEER
;
A
#
# COMPACT_ATOMS: atom_id res chain seq x y z
N MET A 1 -1.20 -45.72 -21.11
CA MET A 1 -0.76 -45.62 -22.51
C MET A 1 -1.46 -44.42 -23.12
N THR A 2 -0.70 -43.40 -23.53
CA THR A 2 -1.22 -42.22 -24.24
C THR A 2 -1.17 -42.49 -25.74
N THR A 3 -2.33 -42.49 -26.38
CA THR A 3 -2.55 -42.81 -27.80
C THR A 3 -2.45 -41.56 -28.67
N THR A 4 -1.26 -40.96 -28.75
CA THR A 4 -0.91 -39.95 -29.76
C THR A 4 0.56 -40.11 -30.13
N ASP A 5 0.86 -40.28 -31.42
CA ASP A 5 2.22 -40.34 -32.01
C ASP A 5 2.95 -38.98 -31.99
N SER A 6 2.51 -38.06 -31.12
CA SER A 6 3.17 -36.78 -30.92
C SER A 6 4.01 -36.88 -29.65
N THR A 7 5.33 -36.86 -29.82
CA THR A 7 6.27 -36.72 -28.72
C THR A 7 5.94 -35.44 -27.92
N PRO A 8 5.75 -35.51 -26.59
CA PRO A 8 5.30 -34.37 -25.78
C PRO A 8 6.32 -33.22 -25.70
N LYS A 9 7.54 -33.42 -26.22
CA LYS A 9 8.56 -32.39 -26.42
C LYS A 9 9.13 -32.51 -27.85
N PRO A 10 9.41 -31.40 -28.54
CA PRO A 10 10.02 -31.44 -29.86
C PRO A 10 11.41 -32.10 -29.80
N GLU A 11 11.79 -32.87 -30.81
CA GLU A 11 13.09 -33.57 -30.89
C GLU A 11 14.30 -32.62 -30.80
N SER A 12 14.13 -31.36 -31.21
CA SER A 12 15.12 -30.30 -31.07
C SER A 12 14.43 -29.00 -30.67
N THR A 13 14.95 -28.35 -29.62
CA THR A 13 14.51 -27.02 -29.20
C THR A 13 15.73 -26.10 -29.16
N VAL A 14 15.80 -25.13 -30.07
CA VAL A 14 16.84 -24.10 -30.03
C VAL A 14 16.42 -23.06 -29.00
N GLN A 15 17.14 -23.01 -27.88
CA GLN A 15 16.93 -21.99 -26.86
C GLN A 15 17.57 -20.66 -27.31
N PRO A 16 17.01 -19.51 -26.90
CA PRO A 16 17.63 -18.22 -27.16
C PRO A 16 19.02 -18.15 -26.51
N SER A 17 19.96 -17.42 -27.13
CA SER A 17 21.29 -17.23 -26.56
C SER A 17 21.19 -16.49 -25.23
N LEU A 18 21.91 -16.98 -24.22
CA LEU A 18 22.06 -16.32 -22.93
C LEU A 18 23.47 -15.73 -22.87
N ASP A 19 23.59 -14.45 -23.20
CA ASP A 19 24.86 -13.75 -23.24
C ASP A 19 25.07 -12.88 -21.99
N ALA A 20 26.29 -12.90 -21.44
CA ALA A 20 26.72 -12.01 -20.36
C ALA A 20 28.08 -11.40 -20.70
N SER A 21 28.18 -10.07 -20.63
CA SER A 21 29.42 -9.35 -20.92
C SER A 21 30.38 -9.44 -19.74
N LEU A 22 31.58 -10.00 -19.96
CA LEU A 22 32.68 -9.97 -18.99
C LEU A 22 33.57 -8.71 -19.12
N THR A 23 33.16 -7.76 -19.97
CA THR A 23 33.96 -6.57 -20.28
C THR A 23 34.27 -5.72 -19.05
N TYR A 24 33.38 -5.67 -18.07
CA TYR A 24 33.62 -4.94 -16.83
C TYR A 24 34.80 -5.55 -16.05
N LEU A 25 34.81 -6.86 -15.82
CA LEU A 25 35.90 -7.55 -15.13
C LEU A 25 37.23 -7.41 -15.91
N ALA A 26 37.18 -7.57 -17.23
CA ALA A 26 38.36 -7.45 -18.09
C ALA A 26 39.00 -6.05 -18.03
N LYS A 27 38.20 -4.98 -17.88
CA LYS A 27 38.69 -3.60 -17.75
C LYS A 27 39.44 -3.33 -16.44
N HIS A 28 39.21 -4.15 -15.42
CA HIS A 28 39.84 -4.00 -14.10
C HIS A 28 41.06 -4.92 -13.91
N LEU A 29 41.44 -5.68 -14.94
CA LEU A 29 42.69 -6.43 -14.99
C LEU A 29 43.77 -5.57 -15.66
N SER A 30 44.93 -5.46 -15.02
CA SER A 30 46.13 -4.87 -15.61
C SER A 30 46.87 -5.86 -16.51
N GLU A 31 47.89 -5.37 -17.24
CA GLU A 31 48.68 -6.19 -18.19
C GLU A 31 49.41 -7.36 -17.52
N ASP A 32 49.72 -7.24 -16.22
CA ASP A 32 50.31 -8.28 -15.36
C ASP A 32 49.26 -9.17 -14.68
N LEU A 33 48.00 -9.12 -15.10
CA LEU A 33 46.85 -9.86 -14.51
C LEU A 33 46.57 -9.50 -13.04
N SER A 34 47.04 -8.34 -12.58
CA SER A 34 46.68 -7.81 -11.26
C SER A 34 45.32 -7.10 -11.33
N LEU A 35 44.55 -7.14 -10.23
CA LEU A 35 43.26 -6.46 -10.15
C LEU A 35 43.46 -5.04 -9.59
N HIS A 36 43.06 -4.03 -10.36
CA HIS A 36 43.07 -2.64 -9.90
C HIS A 36 41.64 -2.08 -9.87
N PHE A 37 41.01 -2.18 -8.70
CA PHE A 37 39.72 -1.56 -8.43
C PHE A 37 39.86 -0.59 -7.25
N SER A 38 39.63 0.70 -7.53
CA SER A 38 39.62 1.76 -6.53
C SER A 38 38.41 2.64 -6.78
N ILE A 39 37.80 3.13 -5.70
CA ILE A 39 36.61 3.98 -5.76
C ILE A 39 37.06 5.41 -5.49
N ASP A 40 36.80 6.31 -6.42
CA ASP A 40 37.07 7.73 -6.20
C ASP A 40 35.99 8.34 -5.28
N ARG A 41 36.34 8.50 -4.01
CA ARG A 41 35.51 9.17 -3.00
C ARG A 41 35.59 10.69 -3.04
N ALA A 42 36.58 11.27 -3.74
CA ALA A 42 36.78 12.72 -3.82
C ALA A 42 35.94 13.37 -4.94
N SER A 43 35.37 12.57 -5.84
CA SER A 43 34.47 13.05 -6.88
C SER A 43 33.28 13.83 -6.31
N LYS A 44 32.99 15.01 -6.89
CA LYS A 44 31.81 15.83 -6.54
C LYS A 44 30.47 15.10 -6.74
N LYS A 45 30.46 14.00 -7.52
CA LYS A 45 29.27 13.18 -7.76
C LYS A 45 29.09 12.06 -6.73
N CYS A 46 30.10 11.80 -5.89
CA CYS A 46 30.01 10.85 -4.79
C CYS A 46 29.20 11.48 -3.65
N ARG A 47 27.98 10.97 -3.42
CA ARG A 47 27.15 11.42 -2.28
C ARG A 47 27.45 10.63 -1.02
N THR A 48 27.53 9.31 -1.19
CA THR A 48 27.88 8.34 -0.15
C THR A 48 28.68 7.20 -0.80
N PRO A 49 29.39 6.36 -0.03
CA PRO A 49 30.11 5.22 -0.58
C PRO A 49 29.21 4.31 -1.44
N ARG A 50 27.96 4.08 -1.03
CA ARG A 50 26.98 3.33 -1.84
C ARG A 50 26.48 4.12 -3.06
N ARG A 51 26.31 5.45 -2.95
CA ARG A 51 25.85 6.37 -4.01
C ARG A 51 27.03 7.01 -4.74
N ASN A 52 27.85 6.14 -5.32
CA ASN A 52 28.99 6.49 -6.16
C ASN A 52 28.83 5.80 -7.52
N ARG A 53 29.15 6.50 -8.62
CA ARG A 53 29.01 5.98 -9.99
C ARG A 53 29.82 4.69 -10.22
N ASP A 54 31.00 4.57 -9.62
CA ASP A 54 31.85 3.39 -9.78
C ASP A 54 31.22 2.17 -9.12
N ILE A 55 30.65 2.36 -7.93
CA ILE A 55 29.89 1.34 -7.19
C ILE A 55 28.57 1.00 -7.88
N GLU A 56 27.84 1.98 -8.39
CA GLU A 56 26.61 1.74 -9.15
C GLU A 56 26.89 0.93 -10.43
N THR A 57 27.99 1.22 -11.12
CA THR A 57 28.42 0.46 -12.30
C THR A 57 28.81 -0.97 -11.92
N ALA A 58 29.56 -1.15 -10.82
CA ALA A 58 29.92 -2.46 -10.30
C ALA A 58 28.69 -3.28 -9.95
N LEU A 59 27.79 -2.73 -9.14
CA LEU A 59 26.57 -3.42 -8.70
C LEU A 59 25.64 -3.75 -9.85
N LYS A 60 25.53 -2.88 -10.86
CA LYS A 60 24.77 -3.18 -12.08
C LYS A 60 25.36 -4.40 -12.80
N HIS A 61 26.68 -4.44 -12.99
CA HIS A 61 27.34 -5.56 -13.64
C HIS A 61 27.16 -6.88 -12.87
N PHE A 62 27.37 -6.87 -11.54
CA PHE A 62 27.19 -8.06 -10.71
C PHE A 62 25.71 -8.50 -10.63
N ALA A 63 24.76 -7.57 -10.70
CA ALA A 63 23.34 -7.90 -10.82
C ALA A 63 23.03 -8.60 -12.16
N GLU A 64 23.55 -8.08 -13.28
CA GLU A 64 23.42 -8.71 -14.60
C GLU A 64 24.03 -10.13 -14.62
N LEU A 65 25.22 -10.29 -14.04
CA LEU A 65 25.90 -11.59 -13.92
C LEU A 65 25.09 -12.58 -13.05
N SER A 66 24.55 -12.10 -11.93
CA SER A 66 23.69 -12.88 -11.04
C SER A 66 22.39 -13.31 -11.71
N GLU A 67 21.76 -12.42 -12.48
CA GLU A 67 20.54 -12.72 -13.23
C GLU A 67 20.81 -13.75 -14.33
N TRP A 68 21.88 -13.57 -15.09
CA TRP A 68 22.31 -14.54 -16.11
C TRP A 68 22.61 -15.91 -15.49
N SER A 69 23.37 -15.95 -14.38
CA SER A 69 23.67 -17.19 -13.67
C SER A 69 22.40 -17.90 -13.22
N SER A 70 21.41 -17.13 -12.73
CA SER A 70 20.11 -17.65 -12.30
C SER A 70 19.29 -18.22 -13.47
N LYS A 71 19.31 -17.58 -14.65
CA LYS A 71 18.66 -18.09 -15.88
C LYS A 71 19.29 -19.41 -16.33
N VAL A 72 20.62 -19.49 -16.36
CA VAL A 72 21.35 -20.70 -16.75
C VAL A 72 21.11 -21.83 -15.75
N VAL A 73 21.20 -21.56 -14.45
CA VAL A 73 20.92 -22.55 -13.40
C VAL A 73 19.47 -23.05 -13.47
N SER A 74 18.50 -22.14 -13.65
CA SER A 74 17.08 -22.52 -13.79
C SER A 74 16.85 -23.41 -15.01
N TYR A 75 17.49 -23.10 -16.12
CA TYR A 75 17.42 -23.92 -17.33
C TYR A 75 17.99 -25.33 -17.09
N LEU A 76 19.20 -25.41 -16.52
CA LEU A 76 19.84 -26.70 -16.21
C LEU A 76 19.01 -27.50 -15.19
N ARG A 77 18.47 -26.86 -14.15
CA ARG A 77 17.58 -27.51 -13.18
C ARG A 77 16.28 -28.02 -13.82
N GLY A 78 15.72 -27.30 -14.79
CA GLY A 78 14.56 -27.73 -15.56
C GLY A 78 14.83 -28.97 -16.41
N ILE A 79 16.05 -29.12 -16.94
CA ILE A 79 16.49 -30.35 -17.63
C ILE A 79 16.68 -31.49 -16.64
N ILE A 80 17.34 -31.21 -15.51
CA ILE A 80 17.66 -32.18 -14.45
C ILE A 80 16.39 -32.75 -13.80
N ALA A 81 15.28 -32.00 -13.76
CA ALA A 81 14.01 -32.42 -13.17
C ALA A 81 13.21 -33.43 -14.02
N VAL A 82 13.63 -33.71 -15.27
CA VAL A 82 12.95 -34.69 -16.13
C VAL A 82 13.34 -36.11 -15.69
N PRO A 83 12.39 -36.98 -15.28
CA PRO A 83 12.69 -38.32 -14.79
C PRO A 83 13.34 -39.17 -15.88
N SER A 84 14.66 -39.31 -15.80
CA SER A 84 15.46 -40.12 -16.73
C SER A 84 16.06 -41.29 -15.96
N GLY A 85 15.21 -42.18 -15.45
CA GLY A 85 15.61 -43.50 -14.90
C GLY A 85 16.60 -43.51 -13.72
N HIS A 86 16.97 -42.36 -13.16
CA HIS A 86 17.97 -42.25 -12.09
C HIS A 86 17.32 -42.03 -10.72
N SER A 87 17.73 -42.84 -9.74
CA SER A 87 17.44 -42.67 -8.30
C SER A 87 18.35 -41.64 -7.62
N LEU A 88 19.04 -40.77 -8.37
CA LEU A 88 20.01 -39.83 -7.84
C LEU A 88 19.31 -38.56 -7.31
N ALA A 89 19.67 -38.15 -6.08
CA ALA A 89 19.11 -36.96 -5.44
C ALA A 89 19.61 -35.68 -6.11
N THR A 90 18.83 -35.15 -7.05
CA THR A 90 19.07 -33.88 -7.76
C THR A 90 19.08 -32.65 -6.84
N SER A 91 18.54 -32.78 -5.63
CA SER A 91 18.65 -31.81 -4.53
C SER A 91 20.07 -31.64 -3.98
N SER A 92 20.98 -32.59 -4.25
CA SER A 92 22.36 -32.57 -3.73
C SER A 92 23.31 -31.66 -4.52
N ILE A 93 22.88 -31.18 -5.70
CA ILE A 93 23.65 -30.25 -6.52
C ILE A 93 23.30 -28.83 -6.04
N HIS A 94 24.03 -28.34 -5.04
CA HIS A 94 23.90 -26.97 -4.56
C HIS A 94 25.26 -26.34 -4.19
N GLY A 95 25.38 -25.03 -4.38
CA GLY A 95 26.57 -24.24 -4.03
C GLY A 95 26.72 -23.88 -2.54
N ALA A 96 25.78 -24.28 -1.67
CA ALA A 96 25.67 -23.78 -0.29
C ALA A 96 26.90 -24.00 0.61
N ASN A 97 27.75 -24.98 0.32
CA ASN A 97 28.94 -25.29 1.13
C ASN A 97 30.22 -24.61 0.61
N ILE A 98 30.12 -23.76 -0.40
CA ILE A 98 31.26 -23.05 -0.96
C ILE A 98 31.48 -21.76 -0.17
N PHE A 99 32.68 -21.59 0.36
CA PHE A 99 33.05 -20.40 1.13
C PHE A 99 32.99 -19.15 0.24
N VAL A 100 32.33 -18.08 0.68
CA VAL A 100 32.22 -16.81 -0.08
C VAL A 100 33.26 -15.81 0.44
N PRO A 101 34.29 -15.44 -0.34
CA PRO A 101 35.40 -14.60 0.12
C PRO A 101 35.08 -13.11 0.05
N VAL A 102 33.86 -12.70 0.46
CA VAL A 102 33.43 -11.30 0.43
C VAL A 102 33.11 -10.86 1.85
N LEU A 103 33.94 -9.96 2.38
CA LEU A 103 33.81 -9.43 3.73
C LEU A 103 33.92 -7.90 3.73
N PRO A 104 33.15 -7.19 4.59
CA PRO A 104 33.06 -5.74 4.53
C PRO A 104 34.25 -4.99 5.17
N TYR A 105 34.98 -5.59 6.13
CA TYR A 105 36.05 -4.89 6.88
C TYR A 105 37.37 -5.62 6.80
N PHE A 106 38.40 -4.86 6.44
CA PHE A 106 39.80 -5.25 6.56
C PHE A 106 40.62 -4.10 7.11
N GLU A 107 41.63 -4.42 7.93
CA GLU A 107 42.63 -3.47 8.41
C GLU A 107 43.66 -3.19 7.31
N LYS A 108 43.82 -1.91 6.95
CA LYS A 108 44.62 -1.49 5.78
C LYS A 108 46.15 -1.57 6.02
N ILE A 109 46.62 -1.60 7.27
CA ILE A 109 48.06 -1.58 7.61
C ILE A 109 48.35 -2.34 8.91
N SER A 110 49.12 -3.43 8.82
CA SER A 110 49.96 -3.94 9.91
C SER A 110 51.01 -2.89 10.30
N THR A 111 50.87 -2.27 11.46
CA THR A 111 51.81 -1.26 11.95
C THR A 111 53.09 -1.90 12.56
N ALA A 112 54.06 -2.32 11.72
CA ALA A 112 55.52 -2.25 12.00
C ALA A 112 56.38 -3.07 10.99
N PRO A 113 57.62 -2.65 10.68
CA PRO A 113 58.55 -3.43 9.87
C PRO A 113 59.26 -4.49 10.73
N GLN A 114 59.35 -5.73 10.24
CA GLN A 114 60.35 -6.69 10.72
C GLN A 114 60.85 -7.59 9.58
N GLY A 115 62.14 -7.45 9.29
CA GLY A 115 63.01 -8.56 8.91
C GLY A 115 63.23 -8.79 7.42
N ASP A 116 64.48 -8.63 7.01
CA ASP A 116 65.03 -9.10 5.73
C ASP A 116 64.67 -10.56 5.48
N GLY A 117 63.80 -10.80 4.51
CA GLY A 117 63.43 -12.13 4.07
C GLY A 117 62.92 -12.04 2.64
N GLN A 118 63.70 -12.61 1.71
CA GLN A 118 63.43 -12.66 0.27
C GLN A 118 61.99 -13.10 -0.03
N GLY A 119 61.12 -12.12 -0.27
CA GLY A 119 59.73 -12.32 -0.70
C GLY A 119 59.65 -12.49 -2.21
N ALA A 120 58.96 -13.54 -2.66
CA ALA A 120 58.71 -13.84 -4.06
C ALA A 120 58.15 -12.62 -4.81
N LYS A 121 58.81 -12.27 -5.92
CA LYS A 121 58.36 -11.20 -6.83
C LYS A 121 56.95 -11.52 -7.35
N GLY A 122 55.99 -10.66 -7.01
CA GLY A 122 54.60 -10.73 -7.50
C GLY A 122 53.50 -10.51 -6.45
N LEU A 123 53.82 -10.41 -5.15
CA LEU A 123 52.84 -10.13 -4.10
C LEU A 123 53.05 -8.72 -3.50
N ILE A 124 51.94 -7.98 -3.28
CA ILE A 124 51.96 -6.62 -2.73
C ILE A 124 52.21 -6.60 -1.20
N VAL A 125 52.20 -7.73 -0.48
CA VAL A 125 52.38 -7.74 0.99
C VAL A 125 53.17 -8.96 1.46
N SER A 126 54.21 -8.72 2.27
CA SER A 126 54.99 -9.76 2.97
C SER A 126 54.16 -10.43 4.07
N LEU A 127 54.14 -11.77 4.07
CA LEU A 127 53.61 -12.61 5.17
C LEU A 127 54.60 -12.59 6.35
N GLY A 128 54.58 -11.51 7.13
CA GLY A 128 55.23 -11.44 8.45
C GLY A 128 54.35 -12.04 9.55
N LYS A 129 54.93 -12.25 10.75
CA LYS A 129 54.23 -12.83 11.92
C LYS A 129 52.93 -12.10 12.24
N VAL A 130 51.84 -12.87 12.33
CA VAL A 130 50.48 -12.43 12.64
C VAL A 130 50.43 -11.76 14.03
N ARG A 131 49.95 -10.51 14.10
CA ARG A 131 49.52 -9.90 15.36
C ARG A 131 48.08 -10.29 15.64
N GLU A 132 47.75 -10.57 16.89
CA GLU A 132 46.35 -10.75 17.32
C GLU A 132 45.61 -9.41 17.20
N SER A 133 44.77 -9.28 16.19
CA SER A 133 43.85 -8.14 15.98
C SER A 133 42.42 -8.70 15.96
N PRO A 134 41.44 -8.00 16.56
CA PRO A 134 40.03 -8.39 16.43
C PRO A 134 39.47 -8.14 15.02
N VAL A 135 40.24 -7.52 14.12
CA VAL A 135 39.87 -7.20 12.74
C VAL A 135 40.74 -7.97 11.76
N LEU A 136 40.14 -8.43 10.66
CA LEU A 136 40.82 -9.17 9.60
C LEU A 136 41.84 -8.30 8.87
N HIS A 137 43.01 -8.85 8.55
CA HIS A 137 44.05 -8.10 7.86
C HIS A 137 43.91 -8.21 6.33
N VAL A 138 44.20 -7.13 5.59
CA VAL A 138 44.19 -7.17 4.10
C VAL A 138 45.15 -8.24 3.55
N GLY A 139 46.24 -8.54 4.26
CA GLY A 139 47.19 -9.60 3.90
C GLY A 139 46.59 -11.01 3.92
N ASP A 140 45.47 -11.22 4.62
CA ASP A 140 44.81 -12.53 4.71
C ASP A 140 43.94 -12.83 3.48
N LEU A 141 43.73 -11.85 2.58
CA LEU A 141 42.93 -12.03 1.36
C LEU A 141 43.35 -13.26 0.54
N TYR A 142 44.66 -13.54 0.50
CA TYR A 142 45.16 -14.75 -0.15
C TYR A 142 44.65 -16.03 0.54
N VAL A 143 44.59 -16.06 1.87
CA VAL A 143 44.07 -17.19 2.64
C VAL A 143 42.57 -17.38 2.36
N PHE A 144 41.80 -16.29 2.29
CA PHE A 144 40.38 -16.33 1.90
C PHE A 144 40.18 -16.90 0.50
N LEU A 145 41.01 -16.48 -0.47
CA LEU A 145 40.97 -17.02 -1.84
C LEU A 145 41.40 -18.50 -1.89
N GLN A 146 42.39 -18.91 -1.09
CA GLN A 146 42.76 -20.32 -0.98
C GLN A 146 41.64 -21.16 -0.37
N GLU A 147 40.94 -20.65 0.65
CA GLU A 147 39.80 -21.34 1.24
C GLU A 147 38.59 -21.40 0.30
N HIS A 148 38.32 -20.33 -0.45
CA HIS A 148 37.33 -20.37 -1.52
C HIS A 148 37.68 -21.44 -2.57
N LYS A 149 38.93 -21.48 -3.02
CA LYS A 149 39.41 -22.49 -3.96
C LYS A 149 39.33 -23.91 -3.39
N ARG A 150 39.70 -24.10 -2.12
CA ARG A 150 39.64 -25.40 -1.43
C ARG A 150 38.21 -25.88 -1.29
N SER A 151 37.31 -25.04 -0.78
CA SER A 151 35.89 -25.37 -0.61
C SER A 151 35.21 -25.65 -1.95
N LEU A 152 35.44 -24.80 -2.97
CA LEU A 152 34.92 -25.02 -4.32
C LEU A 152 35.41 -26.34 -4.92
N LYS A 153 36.71 -26.63 -4.81
CA LYS A 153 37.29 -27.90 -5.28
C LYS A 153 36.68 -29.09 -4.54
N SER A 154 36.56 -29.01 -3.21
CA SER A 154 35.95 -30.05 -2.39
C SER A 154 34.50 -30.33 -2.81
N THR A 155 33.72 -29.29 -3.10
CA THR A 155 32.34 -29.44 -3.59
C THR A 155 32.32 -30.11 -4.98
N ILE A 156 33.17 -29.67 -5.91
CA ILE A 156 33.26 -30.26 -7.25
C ILE A 156 33.71 -31.73 -7.20
N ASP A 157 34.66 -32.06 -6.33
CA ASP A 157 35.19 -33.42 -6.19
C ASP A 157 34.14 -34.36 -5.57
N SER A 158 33.28 -33.85 -4.67
CA SER A 158 32.16 -34.63 -4.10
C SER A 158 31.17 -35.12 -5.17
N PHE A 159 30.99 -34.37 -6.25
CA PHE A 159 30.14 -34.78 -7.38
C PHE A 159 30.70 -35.96 -8.16
N GLY A 160 32.02 -36.18 -8.13
CA GLY A 160 32.67 -37.28 -8.84
C GLY A 160 32.25 -38.66 -8.33
N GLY A 161 31.85 -38.78 -7.05
CA GLY A 161 31.30 -40.01 -6.50
C GLY A 161 29.85 -40.30 -6.94
N LEU A 162 29.08 -39.24 -7.22
CA LEU A 162 27.64 -39.28 -7.47
C LEU A 162 27.29 -39.37 -8.97
N PHE A 163 28.06 -38.72 -9.83
CA PHE A 163 27.78 -38.60 -11.27
C PHE A 163 28.92 -39.21 -12.11
N LYS A 164 29.01 -40.54 -12.11
CA LYS A 164 30.12 -41.30 -12.73
C LYS A 164 30.00 -41.52 -14.24
N ASN A 165 28.79 -41.41 -14.80
CA ASN A 165 28.54 -41.76 -16.18
C ASN A 165 28.26 -40.50 -17.01
N ASP A 166 29.14 -40.24 -17.98
CA ASP A 166 29.10 -39.04 -18.82
C ASP A 166 28.04 -39.12 -19.93
N ASN A 167 27.48 -40.32 -20.17
CA ASN A 167 26.46 -40.54 -21.21
C ASN A 167 25.06 -40.02 -20.84
N PHE A 168 24.89 -39.51 -19.61
CA PHE A 168 23.63 -38.93 -19.16
C PHE A 168 23.64 -37.40 -19.25
N LEU A 169 22.44 -36.83 -19.44
CA LEU A 169 22.21 -35.37 -19.41
C LEU A 169 22.67 -34.75 -18.07
N ILE A 170 22.60 -35.53 -17.00
CA ILE A 170 23.11 -35.18 -15.68
C ILE A 170 24.49 -35.84 -15.51
N ASN A 171 25.55 -35.08 -15.77
CA ASN A 171 26.92 -35.52 -15.62
C ASN A 171 27.71 -34.58 -14.68
N LYS A 172 28.96 -34.96 -14.39
CA LYS A 172 29.87 -34.18 -13.53
C LYS A 172 30.06 -32.74 -14.02
N THR A 173 30.08 -32.53 -15.34
CA THR A 173 30.25 -31.21 -15.95
C THR A 173 29.05 -30.31 -15.69
N THR A 174 27.83 -30.83 -15.88
CA THR A 174 26.59 -30.09 -15.60
C THR A 174 26.50 -29.72 -14.11
N ALA A 175 26.81 -30.66 -13.21
CA ALA A 175 26.82 -30.40 -11.77
C ALA A 175 27.86 -29.34 -11.36
N ARG A 176 29.05 -29.39 -11.96
CA ARG A 176 30.11 -28.38 -11.77
C ARG A 176 29.66 -26.98 -12.20
N VAL A 177 29.04 -26.87 -13.38
CA VAL A 177 28.56 -25.58 -13.91
C VAL A 177 27.49 -25.00 -12.98
N VAL A 178 26.51 -25.80 -12.56
CA VAL A 178 25.47 -25.35 -11.62
C VAL A 178 26.08 -24.84 -10.31
N ALA A 179 26.99 -25.59 -9.68
CA ALA A 179 27.59 -25.20 -8.41
C ALA A 179 28.44 -23.91 -8.52
N VAL A 180 29.18 -23.73 -9.63
CA VAL A 180 29.98 -22.52 -9.87
C VAL A 180 29.07 -21.30 -10.08
N LEU A 181 28.00 -21.43 -10.88
CA LEU A 181 27.08 -20.33 -11.15
C LEU A 181 26.26 -19.93 -9.92
N GLU A 182 25.90 -20.89 -9.06
CA GLU A 182 25.30 -20.60 -7.77
C GLU A 182 26.27 -19.85 -6.85
N ASN A 183 27.54 -20.25 -6.79
CA ASN A 183 28.52 -19.51 -6.02
C ASN A 183 28.78 -18.10 -6.57
N ALA A 184 28.79 -17.91 -7.89
CA ALA A 184 28.91 -16.58 -8.52
C ALA A 184 27.74 -15.65 -8.15
N LYS A 185 26.51 -16.20 -8.09
CA LYS A 185 25.33 -15.50 -7.58
C LYS A 185 25.51 -15.11 -6.11
N GLU A 186 25.95 -16.04 -5.26
CA GLU A 186 26.20 -15.76 -3.84
C GLU A 186 27.25 -14.67 -3.65
N ILE A 187 28.38 -14.72 -4.36
CA ILE A 187 29.41 -13.66 -4.33
C ILE A 187 28.80 -12.29 -4.68
N SER A 188 27.96 -12.24 -5.72
CA SER A 188 27.30 -10.99 -6.16
C SER A 188 26.33 -10.45 -5.09
N SER A 189 25.60 -11.33 -4.42
CA SER A 189 24.71 -11.00 -3.31
C SER A 189 25.49 -10.46 -2.10
N TYR A 190 26.54 -11.17 -1.67
CA TYR A 190 27.38 -10.75 -0.55
C TYR A 190 28.10 -9.44 -0.81
N LEU A 191 28.52 -9.15 -2.05
CA LEU A 191 29.11 -7.87 -2.41
C LEU A 191 28.12 -6.73 -2.21
N ARG A 192 26.88 -6.91 -2.68
CA ARG A 192 25.81 -5.92 -2.49
C ARG A 192 25.52 -5.70 -1.00
N SER A 193 25.31 -6.77 -0.24
CA SER A 193 25.05 -6.71 1.20
C SER A 193 26.21 -6.06 1.96
N SER A 194 27.46 -6.32 1.57
CA SER A 194 28.64 -5.72 2.20
C SER A 194 28.68 -4.20 1.99
N ILE A 195 28.37 -3.72 0.78
CA ILE A 195 28.34 -2.29 0.48
C ILE A 195 27.15 -1.62 1.22
N GLU A 196 25.99 -2.27 1.27
CA GLU A 196 24.82 -1.79 2.03
C GLU A 196 25.11 -1.73 3.53
N TYR A 197 25.84 -2.73 4.07
CA TYR A 197 26.28 -2.74 5.46
C TYR A 197 27.22 -1.56 5.78
N ILE A 198 28.20 -1.30 4.92
CA ILE A 198 29.14 -0.17 5.11
C ILE A 198 28.38 1.15 5.13
N GLU A 199 27.40 1.32 4.22
CA GLU A 199 26.55 2.52 4.18
C GLU A 199 25.74 2.68 5.47
N HIS A 200 25.10 1.60 5.93
CA HIS A 200 24.31 1.62 7.16
C HIS A 200 25.18 1.93 8.39
N MET A 201 26.36 1.32 8.51
CA MET A 201 27.29 1.64 9.58
C MET A 201 27.69 3.12 9.58
N LEU A 202 28.00 3.69 8.41
CA LEU A 202 28.35 5.12 8.30
C LEU A 202 27.17 6.02 8.63
N PHE A 203 25.95 5.62 8.28
CA PHE A 203 24.73 6.33 8.65
C PHE A 203 24.53 6.32 10.17
N GLU A 204 24.68 5.19 10.84
CA GLU A 204 24.57 5.08 12.31
C GLU A 204 25.63 5.92 13.04
N GLN A 205 26.87 5.94 12.53
CA GLN A 205 27.92 6.80 13.06
C GLN A 205 27.55 8.29 12.94
N LEU A 206 26.97 8.70 11.80
CA LEU A 206 26.50 10.05 11.59
C LEU A 206 25.31 10.39 12.50
N LEU A 207 24.36 9.47 12.64
CA LEU A 207 23.20 9.61 13.52
C LEU A 207 23.64 9.78 14.97
N THR A 208 24.62 8.99 15.43
CA THR A 208 25.20 9.10 16.77
C THR A 208 25.91 10.44 16.98
N ALA A 209 26.60 10.96 15.96
CA ALA A 209 27.31 12.23 16.04
C ALA A 209 26.37 13.46 16.05
N ILE A 210 25.26 13.40 15.30
CA ILE A 210 24.29 14.51 15.19
C ILE A 210 23.23 14.43 16.30
N GLY A 211 22.79 13.22 16.65
CA GLY A 211 21.90 12.91 17.76
C GLY A 211 20.43 12.62 17.41
N LYS A 212 19.93 13.00 16.22
CA LYS A 212 18.54 12.73 15.81
C LYS A 212 18.33 12.74 14.28
N GLU A 213 17.55 11.78 13.79
CA GLU A 213 17.00 11.80 12.43
C GLU A 213 15.71 12.63 12.38
N LEU A 214 15.58 13.49 11.36
CA LEU A 214 14.38 14.30 11.17
C LEU A 214 13.31 13.49 10.43
N THR A 215 12.20 13.27 11.11
CA THR A 215 11.04 12.55 10.56
C THR A 215 10.01 13.50 9.94
N PRO A 216 9.07 13.01 9.10
CA PRO A 216 7.93 13.80 8.64
C PRO A 216 7.10 14.38 9.80
N LEU A 217 7.01 13.66 10.92
CA LEU A 217 6.31 14.12 12.12
C LEU A 217 7.01 15.32 12.76
N ASP A 218 8.34 15.28 12.87
CA ASP A 218 9.12 16.43 13.37
C ASP A 218 8.89 17.67 12.51
N PHE A 219 8.86 17.49 11.19
CA PHE A 219 8.56 18.59 10.27
C PHE A 219 7.13 19.13 10.43
N LYS A 220 6.13 18.25 10.57
CA LYS A 220 4.73 18.66 10.85
C LYS A 220 4.65 19.48 12.14
N ASN A 221 5.31 19.03 13.20
CA ASN A 221 5.31 19.70 14.50
C ASN A 221 6.00 21.06 14.42
N TYR A 222 7.13 21.14 13.73
CA TYR A 222 7.84 22.38 13.43
C TYR A 222 6.92 23.37 12.69
N MET A 223 6.31 22.96 11.58
CA MET A 223 5.41 23.81 10.80
C MET A 223 4.21 24.29 11.63
N SER A 224 3.61 23.40 12.43
CA SER A 224 2.47 23.75 13.29
C SER A 224 2.82 24.81 14.34
N TYR A 225 4.02 24.73 14.91
CA TYR A 225 4.54 25.77 15.82
C TYR A 225 4.72 27.11 15.11
N HIS A 226 5.30 27.10 13.91
CA HIS A 226 5.55 28.32 13.15
C HIS A 226 4.28 28.96 12.57
N TYR A 227 3.27 28.17 12.20
CA TYR A 227 2.00 28.69 11.72
C TYR A 227 1.30 29.59 12.73
N ARG A 228 1.43 29.30 14.03
CA ARG A 228 0.90 30.16 15.11
C ARG A 228 1.53 31.54 15.17
N ARG A 229 2.76 31.70 14.65
CA ARG A 229 3.49 32.97 14.63
C ARG A 229 3.37 33.71 13.30
N LEU A 230 3.14 32.98 12.21
CA LEU A 230 3.14 33.53 10.85
C LEU A 230 1.75 34.00 10.38
N PHE A 231 0.68 33.32 10.80
CA PHE A 231 -0.67 33.63 10.37
C PHE A 231 -1.45 34.37 11.44
N ASN A 232 -2.27 35.34 11.02
CA ASN A 232 -3.36 35.85 11.85
C ASN A 232 -4.38 34.72 12.11
N ASP A 233 -5.10 34.78 13.22
CA ASP A 233 -6.08 33.75 13.64
C ASP A 233 -7.18 33.45 12.60
N LEU A 234 -7.48 34.42 11.74
CA LEU A 234 -8.44 34.27 10.63
C LEU A 234 -7.90 33.38 9.50
N TYR A 235 -6.58 33.37 9.29
CA TYR A 235 -5.93 32.64 8.19
C TYR A 235 -5.11 31.45 8.67
N ALA A 236 -4.95 31.28 9.98
CA ALA A 236 -4.27 30.15 10.57
C ALA A 236 -4.96 28.83 10.15
N PRO A 237 -4.21 27.78 9.80
CA PRO A 237 -4.77 26.47 9.52
C PRO A 237 -5.62 25.97 10.70
N ARG A 238 -6.79 25.40 10.39
CA ARG A 238 -7.74 24.86 11.38
C ARG A 238 -7.91 23.36 11.21
N PRO A 239 -8.19 22.61 12.29
CA PRO A 239 -8.52 21.21 12.18
C PRO A 239 -9.76 21.01 11.30
N PHE A 240 -9.73 20.04 10.38
CA PHE A 240 -10.88 19.61 9.62
C PHE A 240 -11.78 18.79 10.56
N CYS A 241 -12.64 19.50 11.29
CA CYS A 241 -13.56 18.94 12.26
C CYS A 241 -14.77 19.87 12.38
N TYR A 242 -15.93 19.42 11.94
CA TYR A 242 -17.14 20.22 11.89
C TYR A 242 -18.30 19.55 12.62
N PRO A 243 -18.95 20.26 13.55
CA PRO A 243 -20.21 19.81 14.09
C PRO A 243 -21.30 19.97 13.03
N ILE A 244 -22.05 18.90 12.79
CA ILE A 244 -23.24 18.92 11.94
C ILE A 244 -24.39 19.39 12.84
N ARG A 245 -24.86 20.62 12.65
CA ARG A 245 -25.90 21.21 13.50
C ARG A 245 -26.79 22.16 12.72
N ARG A 246 -28.02 22.35 13.20
CA ARG A 246 -28.91 23.41 12.73
C ARG A 246 -28.54 24.73 13.42
N PRO A 247 -28.89 25.89 12.85
CA PRO A 247 -28.76 27.17 13.55
C PRO A 247 -29.46 27.07 14.92
N ASP A 248 -28.81 27.58 15.96
CA ASP A 248 -29.31 27.59 17.35
C ASP A 248 -29.66 26.22 17.98
N HIS A 249 -29.13 25.12 17.42
CA HIS A 249 -29.35 23.76 17.92
C HIS A 249 -28.07 23.04 18.33
N ASP A 250 -28.24 22.02 19.15
CA ASP A 250 -27.16 21.09 19.50
C ASP A 250 -26.65 20.31 18.28
N PRO A 251 -25.36 19.89 18.27
CA PRO A 251 -24.81 19.09 17.19
C PRO A 251 -25.50 17.74 17.08
N GLU A 252 -26.00 17.44 15.89
CA GLU A 252 -26.53 16.13 15.50
C GLU A 252 -25.39 15.15 15.20
N GLY A 253 -24.24 15.65 14.75
CA GLY A 253 -23.10 14.80 14.44
C GLY A 253 -21.80 15.57 14.33
N LEU A 254 -20.76 14.87 13.91
CA LEU A 254 -19.44 15.43 13.69
C LEU A 254 -18.81 14.79 12.45
N ILE A 255 -18.23 15.61 11.59
CA ILE A 255 -17.45 15.16 10.44
C ILE A 255 -16.02 15.65 10.57
N SER A 256 -15.05 14.76 10.36
CA SER A 256 -13.64 15.09 10.45
C SER A 256 -12.82 14.27 9.46
N ILE A 257 -11.69 14.82 9.02
CA ILE A 257 -10.66 14.05 8.30
C ILE A 257 -9.48 13.91 9.24
N GLU A 258 -9.17 12.68 9.61
CA GLU A 258 -8.16 12.35 10.61
C GLU A 258 -6.94 11.72 9.92
N SER A 259 -5.75 12.04 10.41
CA SER A 259 -4.50 11.36 10.04
C SER A 259 -4.26 10.21 10.99
N LEU A 260 -4.01 9.03 10.42
CA LEU A 260 -3.64 7.82 11.14
C LEU A 260 -2.11 7.77 11.26
N PRO A 261 -1.54 7.97 12.47
CA PRO A 261 -0.11 7.85 12.67
C PRO A 261 0.32 6.38 12.53
N LYS A 262 1.51 6.14 11.95
CA LYS A 262 2.09 4.80 11.81
C LYS A 262 2.56 4.22 13.15
N ASP A 263 2.81 5.08 14.13
CA ASP A 263 3.38 4.73 15.44
C ASP A 263 2.31 4.25 16.45
N GLY A 264 1.08 3.95 15.99
CA GLY A 264 -0.03 3.52 16.86
C GLY A 264 -0.60 4.63 17.76
N GLY A 265 -0.24 5.89 17.52
CA GLY A 265 -0.81 7.05 18.21
C GLY A 265 -2.30 7.25 17.92
N LEU A 266 -2.93 8.13 18.70
CA LEU A 266 -4.35 8.47 18.49
C LEU A 266 -4.53 9.22 17.15
N PRO A 267 -5.60 8.93 16.38
CA PRO A 267 -5.92 9.69 15.19
C PRO A 267 -6.20 11.16 15.52
N GLU A 268 -5.63 12.07 14.74
CA GLU A 268 -5.81 13.51 14.92
C GLU A 268 -6.39 14.16 13.65
N PRO A 269 -7.30 15.13 13.78
CA PRO A 269 -7.80 15.89 12.64
C PRO A 269 -6.67 16.58 11.87
N ILE A 270 -6.75 16.54 10.54
CA ILE A 270 -5.79 17.24 9.68
C ILE A 270 -5.99 18.75 9.76
N TYR A 271 -4.89 19.51 9.74
CA TYR A 271 -4.94 20.96 9.69
C TYR A 271 -4.98 21.44 8.25
N THR A 272 -5.95 22.30 7.95
CA THR A 272 -6.21 22.78 6.60
C THR A 272 -6.38 24.28 6.59
N GLN A 273 -5.98 24.92 5.49
CA GLN A 273 -6.34 26.30 5.21
C GLN A 273 -7.81 26.32 4.79
N LEU A 274 -8.59 27.18 5.44
CA LEU A 274 -10.03 27.26 5.25
C LEU A 274 -10.42 28.58 4.60
N ARG A 275 -11.24 28.49 3.56
CA ARG A 275 -12.09 29.58 3.11
C ARG A 275 -13.55 29.23 3.36
N TYR A 276 -14.18 29.99 4.25
CA TYR A 276 -15.59 29.87 4.59
C TYR A 276 -16.44 30.85 3.77
N SER A 277 -17.64 30.42 3.38
CA SER A 277 -18.68 31.26 2.79
C SER A 277 -20.04 30.83 3.34
N SER A 278 -20.73 31.73 4.04
CA SER A 278 -22.05 31.49 4.63
C SER A 278 -23.16 31.42 3.59
N SER A 279 -23.08 32.22 2.52
CA SER A 279 -24.06 32.26 1.44
C SER A 279 -23.39 31.92 0.10
N GLY A 280 -23.62 30.72 -0.42
CA GLY A 280 -23.15 30.30 -1.74
C GLY A 280 -24.30 30.20 -2.74
N ALA A 281 -24.03 30.49 -4.03
CA ALA A 281 -25.02 30.33 -5.11
C ALA A 281 -25.49 28.86 -5.22
N PRO A 282 -26.80 28.55 -5.24
CA PRO A 282 -27.34 27.20 -5.12
C PRO A 282 -26.63 26.18 -6.01
N MET A 283 -26.36 24.99 -5.45
CA MET A 283 -25.78 23.89 -6.19
C MET A 283 -26.84 22.84 -6.51
N LYS A 284 -26.60 22.06 -7.56
CA LYS A 284 -27.53 21.05 -8.05
C LYS A 284 -26.83 19.72 -8.26
N PHE A 285 -27.55 18.64 -8.03
CA PHE A 285 -27.13 17.29 -8.43
C PHE A 285 -28.32 16.50 -8.99
N PRO A 286 -28.08 15.61 -9.96
CA PRO A 286 -29.13 14.77 -10.53
C PRO A 286 -29.48 13.62 -9.59
N ILE A 287 -30.79 13.34 -9.44
CA ILE A 287 -31.30 12.10 -8.83
C ILE A 287 -31.74 11.10 -9.91
N SER A 288 -32.24 11.60 -11.03
CA SER A 288 -32.63 10.81 -12.20
C SER A 288 -32.30 11.56 -13.48
N ALA A 289 -32.50 10.94 -14.65
CA ALA A 289 -32.22 11.56 -15.95
C ALA A 289 -32.99 12.88 -16.19
N GLY A 290 -34.09 13.12 -15.47
CA GLY A 290 -34.93 14.32 -15.61
C GLY A 290 -35.04 15.21 -14.38
N THR A 291 -34.53 14.79 -13.21
CA THR A 291 -34.78 15.48 -11.94
C THR A 291 -33.48 15.85 -11.25
N ASN A 292 -33.31 17.17 -11.03
CA ASN A 292 -32.20 17.73 -10.27
C ASN A 292 -32.68 18.23 -8.91
N VAL A 293 -31.97 17.87 -7.85
CA VAL A 293 -32.16 18.47 -6.54
C VAL A 293 -31.27 19.69 -6.43
N THR A 294 -31.86 20.79 -5.96
CA THR A 294 -31.14 22.03 -5.66
C THR A 294 -30.95 22.13 -4.16
N PHE A 295 -29.74 22.48 -3.72
CA PHE A 295 -29.41 22.63 -2.31
C PHE A 295 -28.58 23.90 -2.06
N GLU A 296 -28.75 24.44 -0.87
CA GLU A 296 -28.08 25.64 -0.37
C GLU A 296 -27.53 25.36 1.03
N GLY A 297 -26.53 26.14 1.44
CA GLY A 297 -25.89 25.97 2.73
C GLY A 297 -24.50 26.59 2.79
N GLU A 298 -23.88 26.45 3.95
CA GLU A 298 -22.51 26.89 4.21
C GLU A 298 -21.50 26.13 3.34
N ARG A 299 -20.46 26.83 2.90
CA ARG A 299 -19.39 26.25 2.06
C ARG A 299 -18.05 26.41 2.72
N PHE A 300 -17.33 25.30 2.78
CA PHE A 300 -15.99 25.21 3.32
C PHE A 300 -15.06 24.69 2.22
N VAL A 301 -14.16 25.53 1.75
CA VAL A 301 -13.11 25.13 0.80
C VAL A 301 -11.82 24.92 1.59
N HIS A 302 -11.27 23.71 1.48
CA HIS A 302 -10.11 23.27 2.23
C HIS A 302 -8.89 23.11 1.32
N GLY A 303 -7.77 23.68 1.74
CA GLY A 303 -6.46 23.42 1.17
C GLY A 303 -5.55 22.75 2.19
N CYS A 304 -4.91 21.64 1.81
CA CYS A 304 -3.95 20.94 2.66
C CYS A 304 -2.64 20.73 1.90
N ILE A 305 -1.52 21.01 2.55
CA ILE A 305 -0.18 20.72 2.02
C ILE A 305 0.38 19.58 2.85
N LEU A 306 0.64 18.45 2.19
CA LEU A 306 1.20 17.26 2.80
C LEU A 306 2.68 17.14 2.43
N HIS A 307 3.47 16.58 3.34
CA HIS A 307 4.90 16.36 3.16
C HIS A 307 5.19 14.86 3.23
N SER A 308 6.02 14.37 2.32
CA SER A 308 6.52 13.00 2.33
C SER A 308 8.04 13.01 2.15
N PHE A 309 8.72 12.09 2.84
CA PHE A 309 10.15 11.88 2.73
C PHE A 309 10.40 10.63 1.88
N GLN A 310 11.55 10.57 1.21
CA GLN A 310 11.89 9.44 0.35
C GLN A 310 11.96 8.14 1.17
N GLY A 311 11.19 7.13 0.77
CA GLY A 311 11.12 5.84 1.46
C GLY A 311 9.97 5.71 2.46
N ASP A 312 9.27 6.81 2.76
CA ASP A 312 8.08 6.77 3.59
C ASP A 312 6.81 6.68 2.73
N SER A 313 5.87 5.81 3.11
CA SER A 313 4.61 5.57 2.40
C SER A 313 3.61 6.74 2.52
N GLY A 314 4.02 7.87 3.11
CA GLY A 314 3.15 8.99 3.44
C GLY A 314 2.22 8.70 4.63
N ALA A 315 1.45 9.70 5.04
CA ALA A 315 0.44 9.56 6.08
C ALA A 315 -0.85 8.95 5.51
N ASN A 316 -1.49 8.07 6.29
CA ASN A 316 -2.80 7.54 5.97
C ASN A 316 -3.88 8.48 6.51
N PHE A 317 -4.96 8.65 5.76
CA PHE A 317 -6.07 9.52 6.15
C PHE A 317 -7.37 8.73 6.19
N GLN A 318 -8.28 9.16 7.06
CA GLN A 318 -9.63 8.63 7.14
C GLN A 318 -10.64 9.77 7.24
N LEU A 319 -11.74 9.65 6.50
CA LEU A 319 -12.94 10.44 6.72
C LEU A 319 -13.74 9.76 7.83
N ASN A 320 -13.96 10.49 8.92
CA ASN A 320 -14.66 10.02 10.09
C ASN A 320 -15.96 10.82 10.25
N VAL A 321 -17.09 10.13 10.23
CA VAL A 321 -18.43 10.70 10.37
C VAL A 321 -19.13 10.03 11.53
N ARG A 322 -19.49 10.81 12.55
CA ARG A 322 -20.14 10.31 13.77
C ARG A 322 -21.49 10.96 13.95
N ALA A 323 -22.52 10.15 14.17
CA ALA A 323 -23.83 10.61 14.62
C ALA A 323 -23.90 10.64 16.15
N ARG A 324 -24.67 11.56 16.71
CA ARG A 324 -25.10 11.49 18.12
C ARG A 324 -26.29 10.55 18.25
N GLN A 325 -26.80 10.41 19.46
CA GLN A 325 -28.05 9.68 19.69
C GLN A 325 -29.22 10.47 19.09
N PHE A 326 -30.16 9.78 18.45
CA PHE A 326 -31.38 10.37 17.88
C PHE A 326 -31.16 11.36 16.74
N SER A 327 -29.99 11.31 16.09
CA SER A 327 -29.64 12.16 14.94
C SER A 327 -29.64 11.36 13.65
N THR A 328 -30.09 11.99 12.56
CA THR A 328 -30.12 11.38 11.24
C THR A 328 -29.77 12.41 10.18
N PHE A 329 -28.70 12.15 9.43
CA PHE A 329 -28.28 12.99 8.30
C PHE A 329 -27.65 12.13 7.19
N LEU A 330 -27.72 12.64 5.97
CA LEU A 330 -27.19 11.98 4.78
C LEU A 330 -25.86 12.62 4.40
N VAL A 331 -24.85 11.81 4.11
CA VAL A 331 -23.56 12.27 3.58
C VAL A 331 -23.41 11.79 2.15
N LEU A 332 -23.16 12.73 1.25
CA LEU A 332 -22.87 12.48 -0.16
C LEU A 332 -21.39 12.76 -0.43
N LEU A 333 -20.72 11.81 -1.07
CA LEU A 333 -19.35 11.93 -1.54
C LEU A 333 -19.36 12.00 -3.07
N GLY A 334 -18.60 12.93 -3.62
CA GLY A 334 -18.62 13.14 -5.06
C GLY A 334 -17.56 14.12 -5.53
N ARG A 335 -17.81 14.66 -6.73
CA ARG A 335 -16.93 15.63 -7.38
C ARG A 335 -17.66 16.92 -7.64
N ILE A 336 -16.90 18.02 -7.68
CA ILE A 336 -17.43 19.35 -8.03
C ILE A 336 -16.86 19.74 -9.40
N PRO A 337 -17.53 19.38 -10.52
CA PRO A 337 -17.05 19.70 -11.86
C PRO A 337 -17.24 21.18 -12.24
N ALA A 338 -18.24 21.85 -11.66
CA ALA A 338 -18.58 23.24 -11.97
C ALA A 338 -19.02 24.00 -10.72
N LYS A 339 -19.18 25.33 -10.84
CA LYS A 339 -19.53 26.21 -9.72
C LYS A 339 -20.88 25.88 -9.07
N ASP A 340 -21.82 25.38 -9.86
CA ASP A 340 -23.22 25.13 -9.50
C ASP A 340 -23.61 23.65 -9.57
N THR A 341 -22.68 22.75 -9.92
CA THR A 341 -22.96 21.33 -10.11
C THR A 341 -22.13 20.48 -9.16
N PHE A 342 -22.81 19.57 -8.47
CA PHE A 342 -22.22 18.49 -7.69
C PHE A 342 -22.56 17.15 -8.34
N ASP A 343 -21.56 16.29 -8.50
CA ASP A 343 -21.69 14.96 -9.09
C ASP A 343 -21.49 13.89 -8.00
N PRO A 344 -22.58 13.41 -7.36
CA PRO A 344 -22.51 12.44 -6.28
C PRO A 344 -22.10 11.07 -6.83
N SER A 345 -21.06 10.47 -6.24
CA SER A 345 -20.63 9.10 -6.57
C SER A 345 -21.11 8.09 -5.53
N HIS A 346 -21.13 8.47 -4.26
CA HIS A 346 -21.54 7.60 -3.15
C HIS A 346 -22.39 8.39 -2.17
N ALA A 347 -23.34 7.72 -1.53
CA ALA A 347 -24.22 8.29 -0.52
C ALA A 347 -24.38 7.28 0.62
N PHE A 348 -24.37 7.75 1.86
CA PHE A 348 -24.67 6.91 3.02
C PHE A 348 -25.40 7.69 4.09
N LEU A 349 -26.33 7.00 4.75
CA LEU A 349 -27.11 7.52 5.87
C LEU A 349 -26.35 7.27 7.17
N VAL A 350 -26.25 8.29 8.02
CA VAL A 350 -25.63 8.17 9.35
C VAL A 350 -26.72 8.38 10.39
N LYS A 351 -26.99 7.37 11.21
CA LYS A 351 -28.05 7.40 12.22
C LYS A 351 -27.55 6.99 13.61
N ASN A 352 -28.18 7.50 14.66
CA ASN A 352 -28.13 6.93 16.03
C ASN A 352 -26.80 6.31 16.51
N ARG A 353 -25.83 7.15 16.87
CA ARG A 353 -24.50 6.72 17.38
C ARG A 353 -23.65 5.94 16.38
N ASP A 354 -23.98 5.95 15.09
CA ASP A 354 -23.10 5.43 14.04
C ASP A 354 -21.75 6.16 14.05
N ASP A 355 -20.67 5.39 13.91
CA ASP A 355 -19.29 5.84 13.73
C ASP A 355 -18.75 5.24 12.42
N ILE A 356 -18.81 6.00 11.34
CA ILE A 356 -18.42 5.58 10.01
C ILE A 356 -17.01 6.09 9.72
N LYS A 357 -16.08 5.17 9.43
CA LYS A 357 -14.68 5.46 9.09
C LYS A 357 -14.38 4.98 7.69
N ILE A 358 -14.06 5.91 6.80
CA ILE A 358 -13.76 5.64 5.39
C ILE A 358 -12.29 5.99 5.14
N PRO A 359 -11.42 5.01 4.81
CA PRO A 359 -10.03 5.30 4.47
C PRO A 359 -9.95 6.11 3.18
N LEU A 360 -9.13 7.17 3.18
CA LEU A 360 -8.90 8.04 2.04
C LEU A 360 -7.55 7.69 1.40
N ASN A 361 -7.61 7.09 0.22
CA ASN A 361 -6.43 6.83 -0.61
C ASN A 361 -6.16 8.07 -1.45
N LEU A 362 -5.02 8.73 -1.21
CA LEU A 362 -4.61 9.92 -1.94
C LEU A 362 -3.64 9.53 -3.06
N GLU A 363 -4.00 9.84 -4.30
CA GLU A 363 -3.11 9.71 -5.45
C GLU A 363 -2.48 11.06 -5.79
N THR A 364 -1.15 11.08 -5.92
CA THR A 364 -0.44 12.31 -6.31
C THR A 364 -0.44 12.44 -7.82
N ILE A 365 -1.10 13.48 -8.34
CA ILE A 365 -1.04 13.81 -9.76
C ILE A 365 0.34 14.42 -10.07
N PRO A 366 1.07 13.93 -11.08
CA PRO A 366 2.41 14.42 -11.40
C PRO A 366 2.39 15.90 -11.80
N THR A 367 3.47 16.62 -11.46
CA THR A 367 3.62 18.04 -11.83
C THR A 367 3.69 18.25 -13.35
N PRO A 368 3.42 19.46 -13.88
CA PRO A 368 3.50 19.76 -15.31
C PRO A 368 4.81 19.28 -15.96
N LYS A 369 5.93 19.53 -15.28
CA LYS A 369 7.27 19.15 -15.71
C LYS A 369 7.49 17.64 -15.69
N GLN A 370 7.23 16.96 -14.56
CA GLN A 370 7.43 15.51 -14.44
C GLN A 370 6.61 14.73 -15.47
N PHE A 371 5.37 15.16 -15.71
CA PHE A 371 4.54 14.55 -16.73
C PHE A 371 5.10 14.78 -18.15
N LYS A 372 5.63 15.96 -18.45
CA LYS A 372 6.26 16.25 -19.75
C LYS A 372 7.46 15.33 -19.98
N ASP A 373 8.33 15.23 -18.98
CA ASP A 373 9.52 14.37 -19.03
C ASP A 373 9.12 12.89 -19.18
N ALA A 374 8.04 12.45 -18.52
CA ALA A 374 7.55 11.08 -18.61
C ALA A 374 6.94 10.71 -19.97
N ILE A 375 6.34 11.67 -20.69
CA ILE A 375 5.75 11.41 -22.02
C ILE A 375 6.72 11.66 -23.16
N GLU A 376 7.89 12.25 -22.90
CA GLU A 376 8.86 12.65 -23.94
C GLU A 376 9.38 11.44 -24.73
N SER A 377 9.51 10.28 -24.08
CA SER A 377 9.92 9.03 -24.71
C SER A 377 8.79 8.26 -25.41
N LEU A 378 7.53 8.72 -25.32
CA LEU A 378 6.37 8.05 -25.92
C LEU A 378 6.13 8.51 -27.36
N SER A 379 5.44 7.68 -28.15
CA SER A 379 5.08 8.04 -29.53
C SER A 379 4.11 9.24 -29.57
N PRO A 380 4.02 10.00 -30.68
CA PRO A 380 3.15 11.17 -30.78
C PRO A 380 1.66 10.88 -30.49
N GLU A 381 1.17 9.70 -30.84
CA GLU A 381 -0.20 9.26 -30.56
C GLU A 381 -0.41 8.98 -29.06
N GLN A 382 0.52 8.28 -28.43
CA GLN A 382 0.52 8.03 -26.98
C GLN A 382 0.63 9.33 -26.19
N GLN A 383 1.44 10.30 -26.66
CA GLN A 383 1.53 11.63 -26.05
C GLN A 383 0.21 12.38 -26.13
N ARG A 384 -0.51 12.32 -27.27
CA ARG A 384 -1.84 12.94 -27.41
C ARG A 384 -2.83 12.32 -26.43
N PHE A 385 -2.87 10.99 -26.35
CA PHE A 385 -3.73 10.27 -25.41
C PHE A 385 -3.39 10.66 -23.96
N ALA A 386 -2.11 10.62 -23.57
CA ALA A 386 -1.68 10.98 -22.22
C ALA A 386 -2.06 12.43 -21.87
N LYS A 387 -1.86 13.39 -22.79
CA LYS A 387 -2.26 14.79 -22.58
C LYS A 387 -3.77 14.94 -22.41
N ALA A 388 -4.57 14.24 -23.20
CA ALA A 388 -6.03 14.24 -23.07
C ALA A 388 -6.47 13.63 -21.74
N TYR A 389 -5.91 12.49 -21.37
CA TYR A 389 -6.19 11.81 -20.10
C TYR A 389 -5.83 12.68 -18.90
N ARG A 390 -4.67 13.35 -18.93
CA ARG A 390 -4.29 14.33 -17.90
C ARG A 390 -5.25 15.51 -17.83
N GLY A 391 -5.69 16.03 -18.99
CA GLY A 391 -6.70 17.08 -19.04
C GLY A 391 -7.99 16.68 -18.35
N MET A 392 -8.45 15.44 -18.58
CA MET A 392 -9.61 14.86 -17.89
C MET A 392 -9.38 14.66 -16.39
N GLN A 393 -8.18 14.22 -15.98
CA GLN A 393 -7.86 14.08 -14.56
C GLN A 393 -7.89 15.43 -13.85
N LEU A 394 -7.32 16.48 -14.45
CA LEU A 394 -7.25 17.83 -13.88
C LEU A 394 -8.61 18.55 -13.81
N SER A 395 -9.53 18.26 -14.73
CA SER A 395 -10.86 18.88 -14.73
C SER A 395 -11.78 18.38 -13.62
N SER A 396 -11.43 17.29 -12.93
CA SER A 396 -12.30 16.58 -11.98
C SER A 396 -11.60 16.22 -10.65
N THR A 397 -10.70 17.08 -10.15
CA THR A 397 -9.91 16.78 -8.94
C THR A 397 -10.54 17.24 -7.62
N LEU A 398 -11.58 18.08 -7.66
CA LEU A 398 -12.21 18.60 -6.45
C LEU A 398 -13.10 17.54 -5.82
N PHE A 399 -12.58 16.92 -4.76
CA PHE A 399 -13.35 16.03 -3.89
C PHE A 399 -14.35 16.85 -3.07
N GLY A 400 -15.64 16.53 -3.20
CA GLY A 400 -16.73 17.20 -2.52
C GLY A 400 -17.41 16.28 -1.51
N ILE A 401 -17.72 16.84 -0.35
CA ILE A 401 -18.54 16.22 0.68
C ILE A 401 -19.75 17.13 0.90
N VAL A 402 -20.95 16.59 0.76
CA VAL A 402 -22.20 17.29 1.04
C VAL A 402 -22.89 16.60 2.21
N VAL A 403 -23.28 17.37 3.22
CA VAL A 403 -24.04 16.88 4.37
C VAL A 403 -25.43 17.46 4.31
N LEU A 404 -26.45 16.59 4.26
CA LEU A 404 -27.86 16.96 4.21
C LEU A 404 -28.55 16.53 5.50
N GLN A 405 -29.09 17.48 6.23
CA GLN A 405 -29.90 17.22 7.42
C GLN A 405 -31.30 16.77 7.00
N LEU A 406 -31.74 15.60 7.48
CA LEU A 406 -32.99 15.01 7.02
C LEU A 406 -34.20 15.43 7.85
N LYS A 407 -34.05 15.74 9.15
CA LYS A 407 -35.17 16.13 10.02
C LYS A 407 -35.97 17.34 9.49
N PRO A 408 -35.34 18.47 9.10
CA PRO A 408 -36.09 19.61 8.56
C PRO A 408 -36.81 19.28 7.25
N GLN A 409 -36.26 18.39 6.44
CA GLN A 409 -36.88 17.97 5.19
C GLN A 409 -38.08 17.05 5.44
N LEU A 410 -37.99 16.20 6.47
CA LEU A 410 -39.10 15.36 6.92
C LEU A 410 -40.24 16.20 7.49
N GLU A 411 -39.95 17.23 8.29
CA GLU A 411 -40.96 18.18 8.79
C GLU A 411 -41.71 18.85 7.64
N LYS A 412 -40.98 19.31 6.61
CA LYS A 412 -41.56 19.89 5.39
C LYS A 412 -42.41 18.88 4.61
N LEU A 413 -41.91 17.66 4.42
CA LEU A 413 -42.64 16.59 3.72
C LEU A 413 -43.96 16.26 4.43
N MET A 414 -43.94 16.25 5.76
CA MET A 414 -45.09 15.92 6.60
C MET A 414 -46.03 17.10 6.87
N ARG A 415 -45.69 18.29 6.35
CA ARG A 415 -46.40 19.58 6.58
C ARG A 415 -46.47 19.98 8.06
N LEU A 416 -45.45 19.61 8.83
CA LEU A 416 -45.30 19.97 10.24
C LEU A 416 -44.61 21.33 10.38
N PRO A 417 -44.85 22.07 11.48
CA PRO A 417 -44.08 23.27 11.77
C PRO A 417 -42.61 22.93 12.04
N GLU A 418 -41.73 23.92 11.88
CA GLU A 418 -40.32 23.77 12.19
C GLU A 418 -40.13 23.35 13.66
N ASP A 419 -39.18 22.44 13.91
CA ASP A 419 -38.83 21.89 15.22
C ASP A 419 -39.90 21.02 15.90
N ALA A 420 -40.96 20.64 15.20
CA ALA A 420 -41.97 19.72 15.70
C ALA A 420 -41.37 18.34 16.06
N LEU A 421 -40.51 17.80 15.19
CA LEU A 421 -39.90 16.49 15.37
C LEU A 421 -38.68 16.53 16.31
N THR A 422 -38.16 17.71 16.64
CA THR A 422 -37.07 17.87 17.61
C THR A 422 -37.50 17.39 19.01
N LYS A 423 -38.77 17.60 19.39
CA LYS A 423 -39.31 17.18 20.70
C LYS A 423 -39.84 15.75 20.71
N GLU A 424 -40.30 15.24 19.57
CA GLU A 424 -40.91 13.90 19.43
C GLU A 424 -39.91 12.90 18.80
N ILE A 425 -38.89 12.52 19.58
CA ILE A 425 -37.82 11.62 19.14
C ILE A 425 -38.37 10.29 18.61
N ARG A 426 -39.28 9.65 19.36
CA ARG A 426 -39.87 8.35 18.99
C ARG A 426 -40.58 8.42 17.64
N LEU A 427 -41.38 9.46 17.44
CA LEU A 427 -42.10 9.67 16.18
C LEU A 427 -41.13 9.87 15.02
N SER A 428 -40.04 10.62 15.21
CA SER A 428 -39.02 10.80 14.17
C SER A 428 -38.36 9.48 13.78
N GLU A 429 -38.04 8.60 14.74
CA GLU A 429 -37.44 7.29 14.48
C GLU A 429 -38.42 6.38 13.74
N GLU A 430 -39.66 6.28 14.21
CA GLU A 430 -40.72 5.50 13.57
C GLU A 430 -40.97 5.96 12.13
N LEU A 431 -41.02 7.27 11.88
CA LEU A 431 -41.19 7.80 10.52
C LEU A 431 -40.01 7.41 9.62
N PHE A 432 -38.77 7.51 10.08
CA PHE A 432 -37.62 7.09 9.29
C PHE A 432 -37.64 5.59 9.00
N GLU A 433 -38.03 4.75 9.95
CA GLU A 433 -38.20 3.29 9.76
C GLU A 433 -39.28 3.00 8.70
N LEU A 434 -40.44 3.66 8.79
CA LEU A 434 -41.53 3.53 7.82
C LEU A 434 -41.12 3.94 6.39
N PHE A 435 -40.33 5.00 6.24
CA PHE A 435 -39.86 5.44 4.93
C PHE A 435 -38.73 4.58 4.36
N LEU A 436 -37.78 4.14 5.19
CA LEU A 436 -36.58 3.46 4.74
C LEU A 436 -36.75 1.94 4.63
N GLU A 437 -37.39 1.31 5.62
CA GLU A 437 -37.53 -0.15 5.68
C GLU A 437 -38.82 -0.62 5.00
N TYR A 438 -39.93 0.09 5.24
CA TYR A 438 -41.24 -0.29 4.73
C TYR A 438 -41.64 0.44 3.44
N GLN A 439 -40.88 1.45 3.02
CA GLN A 439 -41.12 2.25 1.81
C GLN A 439 -42.56 2.81 1.72
N ILE A 440 -43.12 3.20 2.86
CA ILE A 440 -44.49 3.72 2.92
C ILE A 440 -44.56 5.09 2.21
N PRO A 441 -45.52 5.30 1.29
CA PRO A 441 -45.72 6.60 0.65
C PRO A 441 -45.99 7.73 1.65
N SER A 442 -45.40 8.90 1.40
CA SER A 442 -45.53 10.07 2.27
C SER A 442 -46.96 10.55 2.43
N ASP A 443 -47.80 10.35 1.41
CA ASP A 443 -49.19 10.81 1.41
C ASP A 443 -50.03 10.14 2.50
N LEU A 444 -49.73 8.88 2.84
CA LEU A 444 -50.44 8.14 3.89
C LEU A 444 -50.08 8.61 5.30
N LEU A 445 -48.87 9.16 5.47
CA LEU A 445 -48.33 9.60 6.74
C LEU A 445 -48.58 11.09 6.98
N SER A 446 -48.53 11.91 5.92
CA SER A 446 -48.62 13.37 5.97
C SER A 446 -49.98 13.89 6.46
N PHE A 447 -50.00 15.14 6.93
CA PHE A 447 -51.25 15.79 7.32
C PHE A 447 -52.07 16.25 6.11
N GLY A 448 -53.25 15.64 5.92
CA GLY A 448 -54.19 15.95 4.82
C GLY A 448 -55.20 17.08 5.11
N GLY A 449 -55.11 17.78 6.24
CA GLY A 449 -56.06 18.86 6.60
C GLY A 449 -55.69 20.25 6.06
N PRO A 450 -56.47 21.29 6.42
CA PRO A 450 -56.24 22.66 5.96
C PRO A 450 -54.92 23.25 6.49
N GLU A 451 -54.23 24.08 5.69
CA GLU A 451 -52.91 24.63 6.03
C GLU A 451 -52.91 25.48 7.31
N ASN A 452 -54.04 26.09 7.66
CA ASN A 452 -54.23 26.93 8.85
C ASN A 452 -54.47 26.15 10.15
N ALA A 453 -54.46 24.81 10.13
CA ALA A 453 -54.58 24.01 11.34
C ALA A 453 -53.41 24.27 12.31
N SER A 454 -53.66 24.15 13.61
CA SER A 454 -52.62 24.39 14.61
C SER A 454 -51.51 23.34 14.53
N GLY A 455 -50.28 23.71 14.87
CA GLY A 455 -49.13 22.79 14.83
C GLY A 455 -49.34 21.53 15.68
N ALA A 456 -50.07 21.64 16.79
CA ALA A 456 -50.40 20.53 17.67
C ALA A 456 -51.38 19.54 17.02
N GLU A 457 -52.40 20.04 16.31
CA GLU A 457 -53.34 19.20 15.56
C GLU A 457 -52.65 18.45 14.42
N LYS A 458 -51.74 19.12 13.70
CA LYS A 458 -50.96 18.49 12.62
C LYS A 458 -50.10 17.35 13.17
N LEU A 459 -49.41 17.58 14.29
CA LEU A 459 -48.56 16.58 14.93
C LEU A 459 -49.38 15.39 15.46
N ALA A 460 -50.53 15.64 16.09
CA ALA A 460 -51.41 14.58 16.58
C ALA A 460 -51.94 13.69 15.45
N ALA A 461 -52.31 14.29 14.31
CA ALA A 461 -52.78 13.56 13.14
C ALA A 461 -51.67 12.69 12.52
N VAL A 462 -50.46 13.24 12.35
CA VAL A 462 -49.30 12.47 11.86
C VAL A 462 -48.96 11.31 12.80
N LYS A 463 -48.98 11.55 14.11
CA LYS A 463 -48.75 10.51 15.13
C LYS A 463 -49.79 9.39 15.06
N LEU A 464 -51.06 9.75 14.88
CA LEU A 464 -52.15 8.78 14.70
C LEU A 464 -51.98 7.96 13.42
N ASN A 465 -51.58 8.59 12.31
CA ASN A 465 -51.36 7.90 11.05
C ASN A 465 -50.17 6.93 11.14
N ALA A 466 -49.04 7.37 11.70
CA ALA A 466 -47.88 6.51 11.95
C ALA A 466 -48.24 5.33 12.87
N TYR A 467 -48.99 5.59 13.95
CA TYR A 467 -49.44 4.53 14.87
C TYR A 467 -50.30 3.48 14.16
N LYS A 468 -51.30 3.89 13.36
CA LYS A 468 -52.16 2.94 12.63
C LYS A 468 -51.38 2.04 11.68
N ILE A 469 -50.39 2.58 11.00
CA ILE A 469 -49.55 1.81 10.07
C ILE A 469 -48.63 0.86 10.84
N ASN A 470 -48.01 1.33 11.93
CA ASN A 470 -47.18 0.48 12.79
C ASN A 470 -47.99 -0.65 13.44
N ASP A 471 -49.22 -0.40 13.88
CA ASP A 471 -50.12 -1.40 14.45
C ASP A 471 -50.47 -2.48 13.42
N MET A 472 -50.80 -2.08 12.18
CA MET A 472 -51.02 -3.01 11.07
C MET A 472 -49.78 -3.86 10.76
N ILE A 473 -48.59 -3.24 10.72
CA ILE A 473 -47.32 -3.96 10.48
C ILE A 473 -47.04 -4.94 11.62
N TYR A 474 -47.33 -4.55 12.87
CA TYR A 474 -47.11 -5.40 14.04
C TYR A 474 -48.02 -6.63 14.03
N GLU A 475 -49.31 -6.47 13.73
CA GLU A 475 -50.25 -7.59 13.58
C GLU A 475 -49.85 -8.54 12.44
N GLU A 476 -49.39 -8.00 11.31
CA GLU A 476 -48.90 -8.82 10.19
C GLU A 476 -47.66 -9.65 10.60
N LYS A 477 -46.67 -9.01 11.25
CA LYS A 477 -45.47 -9.69 11.76
C LYS A 477 -45.80 -10.76 12.80
N LYS A 478 -46.77 -10.50 13.68
CA LYS A 478 -47.22 -11.45 14.69
C LYS A 478 -47.85 -12.68 14.04
N ARG A 479 -48.70 -12.47 13.03
CA ARG A 479 -49.32 -13.55 12.25
C ARG A 479 -48.29 -14.39 11.49
N GLU A 480 -47.28 -13.75 10.90
CA GLU A 480 -46.16 -14.47 10.27
C GLU A 480 -45.36 -15.32 11.26
N LEU A 481 -45.12 -14.80 12.47
CA LEU A 481 -44.40 -15.52 13.51
C LEU A 481 -45.18 -16.74 14.02
N GLU A 482 -46.49 -16.58 14.26
CA GLU A 482 -47.37 -17.68 14.66
C GLU A 482 -47.41 -18.77 13.60
N LYS A 483 -47.53 -18.41 12.32
CA LYS A 483 -47.49 -19.38 11.21
C LYS A 483 -46.16 -20.12 11.13
N LYS A 484 -45.02 -19.43 11.27
CA LYS A 484 -43.70 -20.08 11.30
C LYS A 484 -43.54 -21.03 12.49
N LEU A 485 -44.07 -20.67 13.65
CA LEU A 485 -44.03 -21.51 14.84
C LEU A 485 -44.88 -22.79 14.65
N GLU A 486 -46.05 -22.66 14.03
CA GLU A 486 -46.90 -23.81 13.67
C GLU A 486 -46.22 -24.72 12.65
N GLU A 487 -45.60 -24.17 11.60
CA GLU A 487 -44.83 -24.94 10.62
C GLU A 487 -43.66 -25.68 11.26
N GLU A 488 -42.92 -25.04 12.18
CA GLU A 488 -41.83 -25.70 12.92
C GLU A 488 -42.36 -26.80 13.85
N ARG A 489 -43.50 -26.58 14.51
CA ARG A 489 -44.14 -27.57 15.37
C ARG A 489 -44.62 -28.78 14.59
N MET A 490 -45.23 -28.57 13.42
CA MET A 490 -45.66 -29.64 12.52
C MET A 490 -44.47 -30.43 11.99
N ARG A 491 -43.37 -29.76 11.63
CA ARG A 491 -42.13 -30.41 11.21
C ARG A 491 -41.53 -31.30 12.30
N ARG A 492 -41.49 -30.82 13.56
CA ARG A 492 -41.00 -31.64 14.69
C ARG A 492 -41.88 -32.87 14.94
N LEU A 493 -43.20 -32.73 14.81
CA LEU A 493 -44.14 -33.85 14.93
C LEU A 493 -43.98 -34.86 13.79
N GLU A 494 -43.73 -34.42 12.55
CA GLU A 494 -43.42 -35.32 11.43
C GLU A 494 -42.09 -36.04 11.61
N GLU A 495 -41.06 -35.36 12.14
CA GLU A 495 -39.78 -35.97 12.48
C GLU A 495 -39.92 -37.03 13.60
N GLU A 496 -40.74 -36.77 14.62
CA GLU A 496 -41.08 -37.77 15.66
C GLU A 496 -41.89 -38.94 15.12
N ARG A 497 -42.87 -38.71 14.23
CA ARG A 497 -43.64 -39.79 13.59
C ARG A 497 -42.75 -40.69 12.73
N LYS A 498 -41.81 -40.12 11.97
CA LYS A 498 -40.83 -40.90 11.20
C LYS A 498 -39.94 -41.76 12.09
N ARG A 499 -39.46 -41.23 13.23
CA ARG A 499 -38.67 -42.02 14.19
C ARG A 499 -39.46 -43.18 14.79
N LEU A 500 -40.73 -42.97 15.12
CA LEU A 500 -41.59 -44.03 15.66
C LEU A 500 -41.97 -45.08 14.60
N GLU A 501 -42.02 -44.71 13.31
CA GLU A 501 -42.19 -45.66 12.20
C GLU A 501 -40.90 -46.45 11.90
N GLU A 502 -39.72 -45.87 12.13
CA GLU A 502 -38.44 -46.57 11.99
C GLU A 502 -38.15 -47.52 13.17
N GLU A 503 -38.72 -47.29 14.35
CA GLU A 503 -38.59 -48.16 15.54
C GLU A 503 -39.59 -49.34 15.58
N ARG A 504 -40.50 -49.44 14.60
CA ARG A 504 -41.59 -50.44 14.58
C ARG A 504 -41.43 -51.42 13.41
#